data_AF-A0A7T5RHY2-F1
#
_entry.id   AF-A0A7T5RHY2-F1
#
_cell.length_a   1.000
_cell.length_b   1.000
_cell.length_c   1.000
_cell.angle_alpha   90.00
_cell.angle_beta   90.00
_cell.angle_gamma   90.00
#
_symmetry.space_group_name_H-M   'P 1'
#
loop_
_entity.id
_entity.type
_entity.pdbx_description
1 polymer ?
#
loop_
_entity_poly.entity_id
_entity_poly.type
_entity_poly.pdbx_seq_one_letter_code
_entity_poly.pdbx_strand_id
1 'polypeptide(L)'
;MRKVLAFVLIAFVIFLIAAIIRDPEKVLPPASVINRLTNSYETCPEPFIFKLPIDMSRVTSILYPGQKRGGNYKPHGGFRFDKSRPDEIQVIAPYDAEVIAGARYPVNGEIQYTFDFAHPCGIRYRFGHLLTLSPKFQAIAEKFPMPKGLDSRTTEVYPSIKVKQGEIIATAVGLNSGGPEVFGGLNTFVDWGVYDYRQKNEASKNPTWAANHNYEIESYAVCWFDWIPTEDRAKVLSLPSSDSGSGKESDYCR
;
A
#
# COMPACT_ATOMS: atom_id res chain seq x y z
N MET A 1 16.45 -58.31 -34.57
CA MET A 1 15.57 -57.21 -35.04
C MET A 1 14.83 -56.48 -33.92
N ARG A 2 14.22 -57.16 -32.93
CA ARG A 2 13.43 -56.51 -31.85
C ARG A 2 14.20 -55.55 -30.93
N LYS A 3 15.49 -55.82 -30.62
CA LYS A 3 16.32 -54.96 -29.75
C LYS A 3 16.82 -53.68 -30.45
N VAL A 4 17.03 -53.72 -31.76
CA VAL A 4 17.47 -52.55 -32.55
C VAL A 4 16.33 -51.55 -32.70
N LEU A 5 15.10 -52.03 -32.90
CA LEU A 5 13.90 -51.19 -32.98
C LEU A 5 13.61 -50.46 -31.66
N ALA A 6 13.86 -51.10 -30.51
CA ALA A 6 13.68 -50.48 -29.19
C ALA A 6 14.70 -49.37 -28.92
N PHE A 7 15.96 -49.54 -29.33
CA PHE A 7 16.99 -48.50 -29.20
C PHE A 7 16.73 -47.30 -30.12
N VAL A 8 16.24 -47.53 -31.34
CA VAL A 8 15.85 -46.46 -32.27
C VAL A 8 14.65 -45.68 -31.74
N LEU A 9 13.66 -46.35 -31.14
CA LEU A 9 12.51 -45.67 -30.52
C LEU A 9 12.92 -44.84 -29.29
N ILE A 10 13.78 -45.36 -28.42
CA ILE A 10 14.25 -44.63 -27.24
C ILE A 10 15.10 -43.41 -27.65
N ALA A 11 15.98 -43.56 -28.64
CA ALA A 11 16.76 -42.46 -29.17
C ALA A 11 15.89 -41.39 -29.84
N PHE A 12 14.83 -41.78 -30.56
CA PHE A 12 13.88 -40.85 -31.19
C PHE A 12 13.03 -40.10 -30.15
N VAL A 13 12.62 -40.77 -29.07
CA VAL A 13 11.90 -40.14 -27.95
C VAL A 13 12.80 -39.17 -27.18
N ILE A 14 14.06 -39.51 -26.93
CA ILE A 14 15.04 -38.59 -26.30
C ILE A 14 15.35 -37.42 -27.21
N PHE A 15 15.46 -37.63 -28.53
CA PHE A 15 15.68 -36.55 -29.49
C PHE A 15 14.46 -35.61 -29.60
N LEU A 16 13.24 -36.15 -29.51
CA LEU A 16 12.01 -35.35 -29.39
C LEU A 16 11.97 -34.53 -28.09
N ILE A 17 12.32 -35.14 -26.95
CA ILE A 17 12.39 -34.44 -25.66
C ILE A 17 13.47 -33.34 -25.68
N ALA A 18 14.65 -33.62 -26.25
CA ALA A 18 15.72 -32.64 -26.39
C ALA A 18 15.40 -31.53 -27.42
N ALA A 19 14.62 -31.83 -28.46
CA ALA A 19 14.12 -30.83 -29.41
C ALA A 19 13.03 -29.93 -28.79
N ILE A 20 12.26 -30.43 -27.82
CA ILE A 20 11.30 -29.64 -27.05
C ILE A 20 11.99 -28.71 -26.03
N ILE A 21 13.21 -29.04 -25.56
CA ILE A 21 13.96 -28.28 -24.54
C ILE A 21 14.86 -27.18 -25.14
N ARG A 22 14.87 -26.99 -26.47
CA ARG A 22 15.79 -26.05 -27.14
C ARG A 22 15.36 -24.58 -27.23
N ASP A 23 14.20 -24.21 -26.70
CA ASP A 23 13.75 -22.82 -26.58
C ASP A 23 13.38 -22.51 -25.11
N PRO A 24 14.28 -21.94 -24.30
CA PRO A 24 13.95 -21.53 -22.93
C PRO A 24 12.95 -20.35 -22.86
N GLU A 25 12.49 -19.81 -24.00
CA GLU A 25 11.49 -18.74 -24.08
C GLU A 25 10.04 -19.23 -24.37
N LYS A 26 9.79 -20.54 -24.46
CA LYS A 26 8.44 -21.08 -24.77
C LYS A 26 7.87 -22.04 -23.73
N VAL A 27 8.09 -21.73 -22.45
CA VAL A 27 7.08 -22.05 -21.43
C VAL A 27 6.50 -20.74 -20.92
N LEU A 28 5.94 -19.96 -21.85
CA LEU A 28 4.95 -18.97 -21.46
C LEU A 28 3.78 -19.74 -20.85
N PRO A 29 3.29 -19.34 -19.67
CA PRO A 29 2.16 -20.02 -19.07
C PRO A 29 0.97 -19.95 -20.03
N PRO A 30 0.06 -20.94 -20.01
CA PRO A 30 -1.03 -21.02 -20.98
C PRO A 30 -1.81 -19.71 -21.03
N ALA A 31 -2.39 -19.37 -22.19
CA ALA A 31 -3.07 -18.08 -22.40
C ALA A 31 -4.19 -17.79 -21.37
N SER A 32 -4.71 -18.80 -20.67
CA SER A 32 -5.63 -18.64 -19.53
C SER A 32 -4.97 -18.03 -18.28
N VAL A 33 -3.67 -18.24 -18.08
CA VAL A 33 -2.84 -17.61 -17.05
C VAL A 33 -2.41 -16.21 -17.50
N ILE A 34 -2.09 -16.02 -18.79
CA ILE A 34 -1.81 -14.69 -19.35
C ILE A 34 -3.07 -13.81 -19.32
N ASN A 35 -4.27 -14.37 -19.58
CA ASN A 35 -5.53 -13.63 -19.49
C ASN A 35 -5.92 -13.25 -18.05
N ARG A 36 -5.41 -13.94 -17.02
CA ARG A 36 -5.48 -13.45 -15.63
C ARG A 36 -4.50 -12.33 -15.34
N LEU A 37 -3.40 -12.26 -16.10
CA LEU A 37 -2.37 -11.23 -15.98
C LEU A 37 -2.66 -9.99 -16.84
N THR A 38 -3.57 -10.09 -17.82
CA THR A 38 -4.11 -8.94 -18.57
C THR A 38 -5.38 -8.43 -17.88
N ASN A 39 -5.18 -7.62 -16.84
CA ASN A 39 -6.14 -6.72 -16.17
C ASN A 39 -7.58 -6.68 -16.74
N SER A 40 -8.41 -7.68 -16.41
CA SER A 40 -9.80 -7.38 -16.08
C SER A 40 -9.84 -7.24 -14.56
N TYR A 41 -9.72 -6.02 -14.06
CA TYR A 41 -10.06 -5.75 -12.68
C TYR A 41 -11.46 -6.30 -12.41
N GLU A 42 -11.68 -6.92 -11.25
CA GLU A 42 -13.04 -7.22 -10.81
C GLU A 42 -13.86 -5.92 -10.81
N THR A 43 -15.17 -6.01 -11.01
CA THR A 43 -16.01 -4.80 -10.93
C THR A 43 -15.95 -4.24 -9.51
N CYS A 44 -15.55 -2.97 -9.36
CA CYS A 44 -15.60 -2.31 -8.07
C CYS A 44 -17.07 -2.13 -7.64
N PRO A 45 -17.38 -2.24 -6.33
CA PRO A 45 -18.59 -1.65 -5.78
C PRO A 45 -18.74 -0.19 -6.22
N GLU A 46 -19.94 0.20 -6.63
CA GLU A 46 -20.27 1.58 -7.03
C GLU A 46 -21.45 2.07 -6.19
N PRO A 47 -21.27 3.08 -5.30
CA PRO A 47 -19.99 3.75 -5.00
C PRO A 47 -19.03 2.87 -4.17
N PHE A 48 -17.73 3.04 -4.36
CA PHE A 48 -16.69 2.36 -3.57
C PHE A 48 -16.51 3.07 -2.21
N ILE A 49 -17.39 2.78 -1.25
CA ILE A 49 -17.35 3.35 0.10
C ILE A 49 -16.74 2.36 1.09
N PHE A 50 -15.76 2.81 1.87
CA PHE A 50 -15.08 2.00 2.89
C PHE A 50 -15.07 2.63 4.28
N LYS A 51 -14.82 1.79 5.29
CA LYS A 51 -14.67 2.24 6.68
C LYS A 51 -13.33 2.92 6.88
N LEU A 52 -13.28 3.87 7.80
CA LEU A 52 -12.00 4.42 8.26
C LEU A 52 -11.17 3.35 8.97
N PRO A 53 -9.83 3.35 8.80
CA PRO A 53 -8.96 2.33 9.38
C PRO A 53 -8.59 2.59 10.84
N ILE A 54 -9.15 3.65 11.44
CA ILE A 54 -8.83 4.13 12.80
C ILE A 54 -10.10 4.52 13.55
N ASP A 55 -9.96 4.67 14.87
CA ASP A 55 -11.01 5.22 15.72
C ASP A 55 -10.99 6.76 15.69
N MET A 56 -12.01 7.34 15.06
CA MET A 56 -12.14 8.80 14.92
C MET A 56 -12.28 9.54 16.25
N SER A 57 -12.69 8.88 17.35
CA SER A 57 -12.83 9.54 18.65
C SER A 57 -11.49 9.98 19.24
N ARG A 58 -10.37 9.43 18.75
CA ARG A 58 -9.01 9.73 19.19
C ARG A 58 -8.27 10.73 18.30
N VAL A 59 -8.82 11.02 17.12
CA VAL A 59 -8.16 11.88 16.13
C VAL A 59 -8.19 13.33 16.59
N THR A 60 -7.06 14.00 16.45
CA THR A 60 -6.86 15.39 16.88
C THR A 60 -6.72 16.34 15.69
N SER A 61 -6.06 15.90 14.62
CA SER A 61 -5.86 16.65 13.40
C SER A 61 -5.63 15.71 12.21
N ILE A 62 -5.70 16.26 11.00
CA ILE A 62 -5.60 15.50 9.75
C ILE A 62 -4.53 16.07 8.81
N LEU A 63 -3.87 15.19 8.08
CA LEU A 63 -3.03 15.51 6.93
C LEU A 63 -3.79 15.18 5.65
N TYR A 64 -3.86 16.13 4.72
CA TYR A 64 -4.54 15.91 3.46
C TYR A 64 -3.59 15.20 2.49
N PRO A 65 -4.08 14.28 1.63
CA PRO A 65 -3.28 13.73 0.56
C PRO A 65 -3.01 14.82 -0.50
N GLY A 66 -1.91 14.71 -1.25
CA GLY A 66 -1.56 15.66 -2.32
C GLY A 66 -1.00 16.98 -1.80
N GLN A 67 -0.14 16.92 -0.78
CA GLN A 67 0.48 18.09 -0.15
C GLN A 67 2.00 18.07 -0.25
N LYS A 68 2.64 19.25 -0.33
CA LYS A 68 4.08 19.38 -0.15
C LYS A 68 4.41 19.65 1.32
N ARG A 69 4.83 18.62 2.03
CA ARG A 69 5.12 18.67 3.48
C ARG A 69 6.48 18.06 3.80
N GLY A 70 7.22 18.72 4.70
CA GLY A 70 8.55 18.24 5.12
C GLY A 70 9.52 18.13 3.93
N GLY A 71 9.46 19.11 3.02
CA GLY A 71 10.30 19.17 1.82
C GLY A 71 9.91 18.24 0.67
N ASN A 72 8.95 17.34 0.86
CA ASN A 72 8.59 16.31 -0.11
C ASN A 72 7.11 16.38 -0.48
N TYR A 73 6.76 15.95 -1.69
CA TYR A 73 5.38 15.72 -2.05
C TYR A 73 4.84 14.45 -1.36
N LYS A 74 3.60 14.50 -0.90
CA LYS A 74 2.95 13.43 -0.14
C LYS A 74 1.66 13.05 -0.86
N PRO A 75 1.65 11.95 -1.64
CA PRO A 75 0.44 11.46 -2.29
C PRO A 75 -0.54 10.77 -1.33
N HIS A 76 -0.25 10.84 -0.04
CA HIS A 76 -1.02 10.26 1.05
C HIS A 76 -1.30 11.30 2.12
N GLY A 77 -2.41 11.11 2.82
CA GLY A 77 -2.77 11.88 3.99
C GLY A 77 -2.37 11.15 5.25
N GLY A 78 -3.10 11.40 6.33
CA GLY A 78 -2.90 10.71 7.58
C GLY A 78 -3.65 11.33 8.72
N PHE A 79 -3.61 10.67 9.87
CA PHE A 79 -4.25 11.13 11.10
C PHE A 79 -3.23 11.32 12.19
N ARG A 80 -3.47 12.34 13.01
CA ARG A 80 -2.70 12.63 14.22
C ARG A 80 -3.53 12.38 15.46
N PHE A 81 -2.87 11.89 16.50
CA PHE A 81 -3.47 11.53 17.78
C PHE A 81 -2.66 12.17 18.91
N ASP A 82 -2.53 13.50 18.88
CA ASP A 82 -1.60 14.27 19.72
C ASP A 82 -1.81 14.06 21.24
N LYS A 83 -2.98 13.54 21.64
CA LYS A 83 -3.35 13.25 23.03
C LYS A 83 -3.34 11.76 23.38
N SER A 84 -2.91 10.89 22.46
CA SER A 84 -2.86 9.44 22.65
C SER A 84 -1.42 8.95 22.57
N ARG A 85 -1.15 7.85 23.27
CA ARG A 85 0.11 7.11 23.11
C ARG A 85 0.09 6.28 21.83
N PRO A 86 1.27 5.94 21.27
CA PRO A 86 1.39 5.05 20.12
C PRO A 86 0.58 3.76 20.25
N ASP A 87 0.66 3.08 21.39
CA ASP A 87 0.05 1.78 21.68
C ASP A 87 -1.44 1.82 22.03
N GLU A 88 -2.04 3.02 21.98
CA GLU A 88 -3.48 3.20 22.13
C GLU A 88 -4.21 3.26 20.78
N ILE A 89 -3.46 3.30 19.68
CA ILE A 89 -4.00 3.46 18.33
C ILE A 89 -3.86 2.15 17.56
N GLN A 90 -5.01 1.57 17.26
CA GLN A 90 -5.14 0.40 16.41
C GLN A 90 -5.42 0.81 14.96
N VAL A 91 -4.81 0.10 14.01
CA VAL A 91 -5.10 0.23 12.58
C VAL A 91 -5.73 -1.05 12.07
N ILE A 92 -6.86 -0.92 11.38
CA ILE A 92 -7.58 -2.04 10.74
C ILE A 92 -7.61 -1.89 9.23
N ALA A 93 -7.83 -3.01 8.54
CA ALA A 93 -8.07 -3.00 7.10
C ALA A 93 -9.42 -2.31 6.77
N PRO A 94 -9.44 -1.25 5.94
CA PRO A 94 -10.65 -0.51 5.61
C PRO A 94 -11.62 -1.30 4.71
N TYR A 95 -11.11 -2.25 3.93
CA TYR A 95 -11.86 -3.15 3.04
C TYR A 95 -11.05 -4.43 2.77
N ASP A 96 -11.73 -5.46 2.25
CA ASP A 96 -11.11 -6.69 1.78
C ASP A 96 -10.02 -6.39 0.73
N ALA A 97 -8.84 -6.98 0.88
CA ALA A 97 -7.72 -6.72 -0.02
C ALA A 97 -6.68 -7.84 0.05
N GLU A 98 -5.58 -7.67 -0.67
CA GLU A 98 -4.41 -8.52 -0.55
C GLU A 98 -3.17 -7.67 -0.29
N VAL A 99 -2.31 -8.10 0.62
CA VAL A 99 -0.97 -7.51 0.81
C VAL A 99 -0.13 -7.85 -0.42
N ILE A 100 0.34 -6.82 -1.12
CA ILE A 100 1.13 -6.97 -2.35
C ILE A 100 2.58 -6.53 -2.19
N ALA A 101 2.88 -5.69 -1.20
CA ALA A 101 4.23 -5.25 -0.90
C ALA A 101 4.32 -4.67 0.52
N GLY A 102 5.54 -4.47 1.02
CA GLY A 102 5.79 -3.76 2.26
C GLY A 102 7.28 -3.56 2.53
N ALA A 103 7.62 -2.87 3.60
CA ALA A 103 9.00 -2.68 4.02
C ALA A 103 9.12 -2.49 5.54
N ARG A 104 10.34 -2.71 6.01
CA ARG A 104 10.84 -2.24 7.30
C ARG A 104 11.78 -1.06 7.02
N TYR A 105 11.62 0.04 7.73
CA TYR A 105 12.48 1.21 7.56
C TYR A 105 12.74 1.91 8.90
N PRO A 106 13.91 2.52 9.12
CA PRO A 106 14.22 3.14 10.39
C PRO A 106 13.78 4.60 10.41
N VAL A 107 13.20 5.02 11.52
CA VAL A 107 12.88 6.43 11.80
C VAL A 107 13.30 6.71 13.23
N ASN A 108 14.22 7.66 13.43
CA ASN A 108 14.74 8.02 14.75
C ASN A 108 15.23 6.82 15.60
N GLY A 109 15.82 5.80 14.96
CA GLY A 109 16.30 4.59 15.63
C GLY A 109 15.24 3.52 15.89
N GLU A 110 13.96 3.79 15.58
CA GLU A 110 12.87 2.82 15.66
C GLU A 110 12.61 2.19 14.30
N ILE A 111 12.38 0.87 14.27
CA ILE A 111 11.91 0.20 13.06
C ILE A 111 10.42 0.47 12.90
N GLN A 112 10.06 1.01 11.75
CA GLN A 112 8.71 1.28 11.32
C GLN A 112 8.36 0.39 10.13
N TYR A 113 7.06 0.21 9.89
CA TYR A 113 6.56 -0.65 8.83
C TYR A 113 5.64 0.11 7.88
N THR A 114 5.73 -0.29 6.61
CA THR A 114 4.80 0.12 5.56
C THR A 114 4.25 -1.12 4.87
N PHE A 115 2.99 -1.07 4.46
CA PHE A 115 2.34 -2.14 3.69
C PHE A 115 1.46 -1.56 2.60
N ASP A 116 1.50 -2.22 1.45
CA ASP A 116 0.67 -1.97 0.28
C ASP A 116 -0.37 -3.05 0.11
N PHE A 117 -1.59 -2.63 -0.14
CA PHE A 117 -2.75 -3.48 -0.27
C PHE A 117 -3.44 -3.21 -1.58
N ALA A 118 -3.88 -4.26 -2.26
CA ALA A 118 -4.64 -4.17 -3.49
C ALA A 118 -5.99 -4.87 -3.37
N HIS A 119 -7.06 -4.15 -3.71
CA HIS A 119 -8.34 -4.75 -4.03
C HIS A 119 -8.28 -5.28 -5.48
N PRO A 120 -8.87 -6.45 -5.80
CA PRO A 120 -8.92 -6.99 -7.17
C PRO A 120 -9.55 -6.07 -8.21
N CYS A 121 -10.28 -5.03 -7.77
CA CYS A 121 -10.93 -4.06 -8.63
C CYS A 121 -10.04 -2.87 -9.04
N GLY A 122 -8.78 -2.83 -8.58
CA GLY A 122 -7.80 -1.80 -8.96
C GLY A 122 -7.65 -0.65 -7.97
N ILE A 123 -8.37 -0.68 -6.85
CA ILE A 123 -8.15 0.27 -5.75
C ILE A 123 -7.05 -0.26 -4.83
N ARG A 124 -6.09 0.59 -4.47
CA ARG A 124 -5.02 0.26 -3.53
C ARG A 124 -5.02 1.20 -2.34
N TYR A 125 -4.46 0.74 -1.23
CA TYR A 125 -4.13 1.60 -0.09
C TYR A 125 -2.76 1.27 0.47
N ARG A 126 -2.13 2.27 1.08
CA ARG A 126 -0.83 2.17 1.74
C ARG A 126 -0.94 2.72 3.15
N PHE A 127 -0.41 1.98 4.12
CA PHE A 127 -0.13 2.48 5.45
C PHE A 127 1.36 2.68 5.64
N GLY A 128 1.75 3.80 6.26
CA GLY A 128 3.11 4.04 6.74
C GLY A 128 3.10 4.36 8.24
N HIS A 129 4.29 4.32 8.85
CA HIS A 129 4.49 4.61 10.27
C HIS A 129 3.68 3.69 11.19
N LEU A 130 3.58 2.41 10.82
CA LEU A 130 3.11 1.37 11.72
C LEU A 130 4.26 0.99 12.66
N LEU A 131 4.00 0.94 13.97
CA LEU A 131 5.03 0.71 14.99
C LEU A 131 4.98 -0.73 15.53
N THR A 132 3.81 -1.20 15.98
CA THR A 132 3.63 -2.57 16.45
C THR A 132 2.59 -3.28 15.58
N LEU A 133 3.02 -4.31 14.87
CA LEU A 133 2.17 -5.08 13.97
C LEU A 133 1.38 -6.16 14.72
N SER A 134 0.22 -6.55 14.19
CA SER A 134 -0.44 -7.76 14.64
C SER A 134 0.37 -9.01 14.23
N PRO A 135 0.17 -10.18 14.86
CA PRO A 135 0.99 -11.37 14.60
C PRO A 135 1.08 -11.77 13.13
N LYS A 136 -0.04 -11.64 12.39
CA LYS A 136 -0.06 -11.94 10.95
C LYS A 136 0.86 -11.00 10.18
N PHE A 137 0.76 -9.70 10.40
CA PHE A 137 1.54 -8.71 9.66
C PHE A 137 3.00 -8.72 10.08
N GLN A 138 3.28 -9.00 11.35
CA GLN A 138 4.65 -9.24 11.83
C GLN A 138 5.31 -10.39 11.07
N ALA A 139 4.62 -11.52 10.89
CA ALA A 139 5.14 -12.66 10.12
C ALA A 139 5.37 -12.35 8.63
N ILE A 140 4.63 -11.39 8.05
CA ILE A 140 4.89 -10.89 6.70
C ILE A 140 6.14 -10.00 6.71
N ALA A 141 6.20 -9.05 7.64
CA ALA A 141 7.29 -8.10 7.76
C ALA A 141 8.64 -8.80 7.94
N GLU A 142 8.67 -9.89 8.70
CA GLU A 142 9.85 -10.74 8.95
C GLU A 142 10.50 -11.34 7.70
N LYS A 143 9.83 -11.29 6.54
CA LYS A 143 10.38 -11.69 5.24
C LYS A 143 11.03 -10.55 4.47
N PHE A 144 10.74 -9.30 4.80
CA PHE A 144 11.35 -8.15 4.13
C PHE A 144 12.81 -7.99 4.54
N PRO A 145 13.69 -7.41 3.70
CA PRO A 145 15.04 -7.09 4.13
C PRO A 145 15.05 -6.19 5.37
N MET A 146 16.03 -6.38 6.25
CA MET A 146 16.33 -5.38 7.28
C MET A 146 16.77 -4.07 6.60
N PRO A 147 16.36 -2.91 7.13
CA PRO A 147 16.70 -1.64 6.51
C PRO A 147 18.20 -1.41 6.48
N LYS A 148 18.68 -0.84 5.37
CA LYS A 148 20.07 -0.36 5.24
C LYS A 148 20.03 1.15 5.13
N GLY A 149 20.55 1.85 6.14
CA GLY A 149 20.47 3.31 6.19
C GLY A 149 19.02 3.79 6.21
N LEU A 150 18.67 4.77 5.38
CA LEU A 150 17.31 5.33 5.27
C LEU A 150 16.48 4.70 4.15
N ASP A 151 16.88 3.53 3.63
CA ASP A 151 16.15 2.85 2.56
C ASP A 151 14.75 2.42 3.03
N SER A 152 13.73 2.90 2.33
CA SER A 152 12.32 2.62 2.60
C SER A 152 11.61 1.96 1.40
N ARG A 153 12.37 1.44 0.42
CA ARG A 153 11.78 0.78 -0.74
C ARG A 153 11.06 -0.50 -0.34
N THR A 154 9.87 -0.70 -0.90
CA THR A 154 9.04 -1.87 -0.65
C THR A 154 9.57 -3.11 -1.35
N THR A 155 9.37 -4.26 -0.72
CA THR A 155 9.57 -5.61 -1.27
C THR A 155 8.21 -6.20 -1.61
N GLU A 156 8.09 -6.81 -2.77
CA GLU A 156 6.86 -7.48 -3.20
C GLU A 156 6.54 -8.70 -2.34
N VAL A 157 5.24 -8.97 -2.15
CA VAL A 157 4.72 -10.14 -1.46
C VAL A 157 4.10 -11.05 -2.52
N TYR A 158 4.74 -12.20 -2.77
CA TYR A 158 4.26 -13.21 -3.71
C TYR A 158 4.31 -14.63 -3.11
N PRO A 159 3.19 -15.41 -3.14
CA PRO A 159 1.85 -14.96 -3.52
C PRO A 159 1.33 -13.88 -2.55
N SER A 160 0.43 -13.03 -3.05
CA SER A 160 -0.24 -12.01 -2.25
C SER A 160 -1.02 -12.65 -1.10
N ILE A 161 -1.17 -11.90 0.01
CA ILE A 161 -1.80 -12.43 1.23
C ILE A 161 -3.13 -11.73 1.47
N LYS A 162 -4.22 -12.51 1.47
CA LYS A 162 -5.57 -11.98 1.68
C LYS A 162 -5.75 -11.38 3.07
N VAL A 163 -6.47 -10.28 3.12
CA VAL A 163 -6.83 -9.51 4.32
C VAL A 163 -8.32 -9.20 4.25
N LYS A 164 -9.01 -9.33 5.39
CA LYS A 164 -10.44 -9.01 5.49
C LYS A 164 -10.65 -7.63 6.09
N GLN A 165 -11.72 -6.95 5.67
CA GLN A 165 -12.16 -5.71 6.31
C GLN A 165 -12.26 -5.91 7.83
N GLY A 166 -11.73 -4.94 8.59
CA GLY A 166 -11.73 -4.99 10.06
C GLY A 166 -10.60 -5.81 10.69
N GLU A 167 -9.81 -6.53 9.88
CA GLU A 167 -8.65 -7.25 10.39
C GLU A 167 -7.60 -6.28 10.94
N ILE A 168 -7.03 -6.61 12.11
CA ILE A 168 -6.04 -5.77 12.78
C ILE A 168 -4.70 -5.84 12.04
N ILE A 169 -4.22 -4.70 11.58
CA ILE A 169 -2.93 -4.55 10.91
C ILE A 169 -1.85 -4.23 11.93
N ALA A 170 -2.12 -3.24 12.78
CA ALA A 170 -1.20 -2.76 13.80
C ALA A 170 -1.96 -2.40 15.08
N THR A 171 -1.27 -2.53 16.21
CA THR A 171 -1.73 -2.14 17.55
C THR A 171 -0.98 -0.94 18.10
N ALA A 172 0.00 -0.41 17.35
CA ALA A 172 0.63 0.86 17.65
C ALA A 172 1.09 1.57 16.37
N VAL A 173 1.11 2.92 16.38
CA VAL A 173 1.51 3.77 15.25
C VAL A 173 2.40 4.93 15.68
N GLY A 174 3.11 5.52 14.72
CA GLY A 174 3.96 6.67 14.95
C GLY A 174 5.26 6.30 15.67
N LEU A 175 5.75 7.19 16.53
CA LEU A 175 7.05 7.09 17.17
C LEU A 175 6.93 7.30 18.69
N ASN A 176 7.77 6.61 19.46
CA ASN A 176 7.83 6.84 20.92
C ASN A 176 8.69 8.07 21.28
N SER A 177 9.18 8.82 20.30
CA SER A 177 9.93 10.05 20.51
C SER A 177 9.84 10.99 19.30
N GLY A 178 10.28 12.24 19.46
CA GLY A 178 10.33 13.24 18.39
C GLY A 178 9.03 14.00 18.16
N GLY A 179 8.10 13.94 19.12
CA GLY A 179 6.91 14.79 19.16
C GLY A 179 7.07 15.99 20.11
N PRO A 180 6.03 16.84 20.22
CA PRO A 180 6.06 18.01 21.10
C PRO A 180 6.14 17.63 22.58
N GLU A 181 6.97 18.35 23.36
CA GLU A 181 7.11 18.15 24.81
C GLU A 181 5.79 18.30 25.58
N VAL A 182 4.90 19.19 25.10
CA VAL A 182 3.55 19.38 25.68
C VAL A 182 2.69 18.11 25.60
N PHE A 183 3.06 17.17 24.74
CA PHE A 183 2.42 15.85 24.58
C PHE A 183 3.34 14.70 25.04
N GLY A 184 4.31 15.00 25.92
CA GLY A 184 5.22 14.01 26.48
C GLY A 184 6.29 13.52 25.50
N GLY A 185 6.56 14.27 24.43
CA GLY A 185 7.59 13.93 23.44
C GLY A 185 7.20 12.81 22.47
N LEU A 186 5.98 12.26 22.57
CA LEU A 186 5.45 11.22 21.70
C LEU A 186 4.96 11.81 20.37
N ASN A 187 5.16 11.07 19.27
CA ASN A 187 4.65 11.47 17.96
C ASN A 187 3.71 10.40 17.42
N THR A 188 2.45 10.44 17.85
CA THR A 188 1.43 9.44 17.51
C THR A 188 0.67 9.84 16.25
N PHE A 189 0.89 9.12 15.16
CA PHE A 189 0.24 9.36 13.87
C PHE A 189 0.29 8.13 12.97
N VAL A 190 -0.56 8.10 11.95
CA VAL A 190 -0.49 7.11 10.88
C VAL A 190 -0.60 7.80 9.53
N ASP A 191 0.27 7.41 8.60
CA ASP A 191 0.20 7.84 7.21
C ASP A 191 -0.72 6.88 6.44
N TRP A 192 -1.67 7.44 5.68
CA TRP A 192 -2.64 6.65 4.92
C TRP A 192 -2.90 7.25 3.53
N GLY A 193 -2.60 6.47 2.50
CA GLY A 193 -2.85 6.78 1.10
C GLY A 193 -3.84 5.80 0.49
N VAL A 194 -4.67 6.31 -0.42
CA VAL A 194 -5.60 5.52 -1.24
C VAL A 194 -5.38 5.92 -2.69
N TYR A 195 -5.40 4.93 -3.57
CA TYR A 195 -5.01 5.08 -4.97
C TYR A 195 -5.99 4.34 -5.87
N ASP A 196 -6.46 5.00 -6.93
CA ASP A 196 -7.30 4.41 -7.97
C ASP A 196 -6.44 4.07 -9.20
N TYR A 197 -5.95 2.83 -9.30
CA TYR A 197 -5.14 2.42 -10.46
C TYR A 197 -5.96 2.16 -11.73
N ARG A 198 -7.29 2.37 -11.69
CA ARG A 198 -8.14 2.30 -12.88
C ARG A 198 -8.02 3.57 -13.73
N GLN A 199 -7.69 4.70 -13.11
CA GLN A 199 -7.62 6.00 -13.77
C GLN A 199 -6.67 6.96 -13.06
N LYS A 200 -5.95 7.78 -13.83
CA LYS A 200 -5.10 8.83 -13.25
C LYS A 200 -5.94 9.97 -12.68
N ASN A 201 -5.44 10.62 -11.63
CA ASN A 201 -6.11 11.75 -10.99
C ASN A 201 -6.06 13.04 -11.83
N GLU A 202 -6.89 14.02 -11.46
CA GLU A 202 -7.03 15.27 -12.21
C GLU A 202 -5.74 16.09 -12.25
N ALA A 203 -4.98 16.14 -11.15
CA ALA A 203 -3.72 16.89 -11.08
C ALA A 203 -2.70 16.39 -12.11
N SER A 204 -2.62 15.08 -12.31
CA SER A 204 -1.72 14.45 -13.28
C SER A 204 -2.01 14.77 -14.75
N LYS A 205 -3.19 15.32 -15.06
CA LYS A 205 -3.53 15.77 -16.43
C LYS A 205 -2.80 17.07 -16.79
N ASN A 206 -2.31 17.82 -15.81
CA ASN A 206 -1.48 18.99 -16.04
C ASN A 206 -0.03 18.56 -16.32
N PRO A 207 0.53 18.82 -17.53
CA PRO A 207 1.89 18.42 -17.88
C PRO A 207 2.98 19.01 -16.97
N THR A 208 2.80 20.24 -16.48
CA THR A 208 3.74 20.87 -15.55
C THR A 208 3.70 20.19 -14.20
N TRP A 209 2.52 19.78 -13.74
CA TRP A 209 2.41 18.98 -12.53
C TRP A 209 3.09 17.62 -12.73
N ALA A 210 2.76 16.91 -13.81
CA ALA A 210 3.30 15.58 -14.08
C ALA A 210 4.83 15.56 -14.21
N ALA A 211 5.43 16.59 -14.81
CA ALA A 211 6.88 16.72 -14.92
C ALA A 211 7.61 16.87 -13.56
N ASN A 212 6.90 17.31 -12.52
CA ASN A 212 7.44 17.47 -11.17
C ASN A 212 7.12 16.29 -10.23
N HIS A 213 6.34 15.31 -10.69
CA HIS A 213 5.80 14.21 -9.89
C HIS A 213 6.12 12.87 -10.56
N ASN A 214 7.33 12.36 -10.27
CA ASN A 214 7.90 11.21 -10.94
C ASN A 214 7.56 9.87 -10.28
N TYR A 215 6.96 9.88 -9.09
CA TYR A 215 6.54 8.64 -8.44
C TYR A 215 5.17 8.23 -8.96
N GLU A 216 5.07 7.02 -9.51
CA GLU A 216 3.85 6.51 -10.15
C GLU A 216 2.60 6.72 -9.28
N ILE A 217 2.69 6.43 -7.98
CA ILE A 217 1.57 6.53 -7.04
C ILE A 217 0.96 7.94 -6.96
N GLU A 218 1.75 8.99 -7.25
CA GLU A 218 1.29 10.38 -7.22
C GLU A 218 0.25 10.64 -8.32
N SER A 219 0.33 9.92 -9.44
CA SER A 219 -0.65 10.06 -10.52
C SER A 219 -1.95 9.30 -10.27
N TYR A 220 -2.00 8.42 -9.26
CA TYR A 220 -3.17 7.57 -8.97
C TYR A 220 -3.79 7.84 -7.60
N ALA A 221 -3.15 8.66 -6.78
CA ALA A 221 -3.69 9.06 -5.48
C ALA A 221 -5.00 9.83 -5.62
N VAL A 222 -5.91 9.58 -4.67
CA VAL A 222 -7.25 10.20 -4.64
C VAL A 222 -7.49 10.97 -3.35
N CYS A 223 -8.47 11.87 -3.38
CA CYS A 223 -9.08 12.36 -2.14
C CYS A 223 -10.00 11.29 -1.57
N TRP A 224 -9.49 10.47 -0.66
CA TRP A 224 -10.26 9.38 -0.05
C TRP A 224 -11.42 9.85 0.83
N PHE A 225 -11.56 11.16 1.09
CA PHE A 225 -12.66 11.73 1.87
C PHE A 225 -14.01 11.50 1.19
N ASP A 226 -14.04 11.38 -0.13
CA ASP A 226 -15.26 11.12 -0.88
C ASP A 226 -15.63 9.62 -0.91
N TRP A 227 -14.74 8.76 -0.38
CA TRP A 227 -14.84 7.30 -0.45
C TRP A 227 -15.11 6.67 0.93
N ILE A 228 -15.53 7.50 1.89
CA ILE A 228 -15.92 7.12 3.24
C ILE A 228 -17.39 7.53 3.50
N PRO A 229 -18.07 6.93 4.50
CA PRO A 229 -19.42 7.32 4.86
C PRO A 229 -19.56 8.82 5.09
N THR A 230 -20.70 9.41 4.70
CA THR A 230 -20.94 10.85 4.79
C THR A 230 -20.75 11.41 6.20
N GLU A 231 -21.12 10.64 7.23
CA GLU A 231 -20.90 11.02 8.63
C GLU A 231 -19.41 11.14 8.99
N ASP A 232 -18.58 10.23 8.47
CA ASP A 232 -17.15 10.23 8.72
C ASP A 232 -16.44 11.29 7.88
N ARG A 233 -16.91 11.54 6.65
CA ARG A 233 -16.48 12.67 5.82
C ARG A 233 -16.69 14.00 6.55
N ALA A 234 -17.85 14.20 7.19
CA ALA A 234 -18.12 15.41 7.95
C ALA A 234 -17.16 15.58 9.14
N LYS A 235 -16.85 14.49 9.87
CA LYS A 235 -15.86 14.50 10.95
C LYS A 235 -14.45 14.82 10.42
N VAL A 236 -14.05 14.17 9.33
CA VAL A 236 -12.75 14.39 8.68
C VAL A 236 -12.58 15.85 8.25
N LEU A 237 -13.59 16.43 7.61
CA LEU A 237 -13.53 17.81 7.13
C LEU A 237 -13.56 18.85 8.26
N SER A 238 -14.12 18.50 9.43
CA SER A 238 -14.15 19.40 10.59
C SER A 238 -12.85 19.42 11.39
N LEU A 239 -11.97 18.43 11.20
CA LEU A 239 -10.66 18.39 11.86
C LEU A 239 -9.78 19.59 11.46
N PRO A 240 -8.94 20.09 12.39
CA PRO A 240 -7.88 21.02 12.05
C PRO A 240 -6.84 20.32 11.17
N SER A 241 -6.17 21.08 10.29
CA SER A 241 -5.02 20.54 9.57
C SER A 241 -3.84 20.36 10.52
N SER A 242 -3.15 19.23 10.40
CA SER A 242 -1.88 18.98 11.10
C SER A 242 -0.69 19.67 10.44
N ASP A 243 -0.81 20.11 9.18
CA ASP A 243 0.28 20.79 8.48
C ASP A 243 0.06 22.29 8.50
N SER A 244 0.84 23.02 9.28
CA SER A 244 0.71 24.48 9.38
C SER A 244 1.15 25.22 8.11
N GLY A 245 1.91 24.56 7.23
CA GLY A 245 2.39 25.13 5.97
C GLY A 245 1.33 25.10 4.88
N SER A 246 0.90 23.90 4.47
CA SER A 246 -0.13 23.73 3.44
C SER A 246 -1.56 23.85 3.98
N GLY A 247 -1.78 23.76 5.29
CA GLY A 247 -3.12 23.80 5.86
C GLY A 247 -4.02 22.72 5.25
N LYS A 248 -5.15 23.15 4.69
CA LYS A 248 -6.10 22.27 3.97
C LYS A 248 -5.92 22.30 2.45
N GLU A 249 -4.91 22.99 1.94
CA GLU A 249 -4.60 23.01 0.51
C GLU A 249 -4.13 21.62 0.07
N SER A 250 -4.68 21.13 -1.04
CA SER A 250 -4.41 19.80 -1.57
C SER A 250 -4.65 19.78 -3.07
N ASP A 251 -3.80 19.08 -3.80
CA ASP A 251 -3.99 18.85 -5.23
C ASP A 251 -5.16 17.90 -5.53
N TYR A 252 -5.54 17.06 -4.55
CA TYR A 252 -6.51 15.98 -4.73
C TYR A 252 -7.86 16.30 -4.08
N CYS A 253 -7.85 16.92 -2.90
CA CYS A 253 -9.02 17.24 -2.11
C CYS A 253 -9.44 18.69 -2.32
N ARG A 254 -10.64 18.90 -2.85
CA ARG A 254 -11.24 20.22 -3.12
C ARG A 254 -12.48 20.45 -2.28
#